data_AF-A0A970YHF7-F1
#
_entry.id   AF-A0A970YHF7-F1
#
_cell.length_a   1.000
_cell.length_b   1.000
_cell.length_c   1.000
_cell.angle_alpha   90.00
_cell.angle_beta   90.00
_cell.angle_gamma   90.00
#
_symmetry.space_group_name_H-M   'P 1'
#
loop_
_entity.id
_entity.type
_entity.pdbx_description
1 polymer ?
#
loop_
_entity_poly.entity_id
_entity_poly.type
_entity_poly.pdbx_seq_one_letter_code
_entity_poly.pdbx_strand_id
1 'polypeptide(L)' 'LVEQARSHTPQLAVNVVAHFRGLMGEFDKHPVGALLPRHGVVVAAHDLLEAFDTLERLENNARCIIGQAALAGSRS' A
#
# COMPACT_ATOMS: atom_id res chain seq x y z
N LEU A 1 -6.85 -1.08 -5.17
CA LEU A 1 -7.11 -0.78 -3.74
C LEU A 1 -7.76 -2.00 -3.10
N VAL A 2 -7.49 -2.27 -1.83
CA VAL A 2 -8.14 -3.38 -1.10
C VAL A 2 -9.61 -3.04 -0.84
N GLU A 3 -10.50 -4.02 -1.01
CA GLU A 3 -11.92 -3.87 -0.67
C GLU A 3 -12.07 -3.58 0.83
N GLN A 4 -12.87 -2.56 1.15
CA GLN A 4 -12.99 -2.05 2.52
C GLN A 4 -13.73 -3.02 3.42
N ALA A 5 -13.17 -3.26 4.60
CA ALA A 5 -13.81 -3.96 5.70
C ALA A 5 -13.36 -3.33 7.03
N ARG A 6 -14.09 -3.59 8.11
CA ARG A 6 -13.74 -3.08 9.44
C ARG A 6 -12.36 -3.61 9.86
N SER A 7 -11.54 -2.76 10.48
CA SER A 7 -10.22 -3.14 10.99
C SER A 7 -10.28 -4.32 11.95
N HIS A 8 -9.25 -5.17 11.91
CA HIS A 8 -9.12 -6.38 12.74
C HIS A 8 -10.26 -7.39 12.59
N THR A 9 -10.95 -7.39 11.44
CA THR A 9 -11.92 -8.44 11.12
C THR A 9 -11.34 -9.49 10.19
N PRO A 10 -11.80 -10.76 10.27
CA PRO A 10 -11.41 -11.79 9.31
C PRO A 10 -11.71 -11.39 7.86
N GLN A 11 -12.79 -10.64 7.63
CA GLN A 11 -13.15 -10.15 6.30
C GLN A 11 -12.07 -9.24 5.70
N LEU A 12 -11.47 -8.35 6.51
CA LEU A 12 -10.37 -7.52 6.04
C LEU A 12 -9.17 -8.38 5.61
N ALA A 13 -8.84 -9.42 6.38
CA ALA A 13 -7.75 -10.33 6.03
C ALA A 13 -8.05 -11.08 4.71
N VAL A 14 -9.28 -11.54 4.51
CA VAL A 14 -9.72 -12.16 3.24
C VAL A 14 -9.56 -11.19 2.07
N ASN A 15 -10.01 -9.94 2.22
CA ASN A 15 -9.91 -8.91 1.18
C ASN A 15 -8.45 -8.58 0.85
N VAL A 16 -7.58 -8.48 1.86
CA VAL A 16 -6.14 -8.26 1.68
C VAL A 16 -5.51 -9.42 0.91
N VAL A 17 -5.71 -10.67 1.36
CA VAL A 17 -5.15 -11.86 0.70
C VAL A 17 -5.65 -11.98 -0.74
N ALA A 18 -6.94 -11.75 -0.99
CA ALA A 18 -7.52 -11.78 -2.33
C ALA A 18 -6.84 -10.75 -3.26
N HIS A 19 -6.56 -9.55 -2.75
CA HIS A 19 -5.84 -8.53 -3.51
C HIS A 19 -4.40 -8.97 -3.86
N PHE A 20 -3.64 -9.49 -2.90
CA PHE A 20 -2.27 -9.93 -3.14
C PHE A 20 -2.16 -11.16 -4.04
N ARG A 21 -3.15 -12.07 -4.03
CA ARG A 21 -3.20 -13.20 -4.97
C ARG A 21 -3.19 -12.75 -6.44
N GLY A 22 -3.83 -11.61 -6.74
CA GLY A 22 -3.81 -11.03 -8.08
C GLY A 22 -2.47 -10.42 -8.48
N LEU A 23 -1.54 -10.25 -7.53
CA LEU A 23 -0.23 -9.63 -7.73
C LEU A 23 0.91 -10.65 -7.70
N MET A 24 0.63 -11.95 -7.56
CA MET A 24 1.70 -12.96 -7.38
C MET A 24 2.71 -13.00 -8.53
N GLY A 25 2.27 -12.78 -9.77
CA GLY A 25 3.19 -12.72 -10.91
C GLY A 25 4.16 -11.52 -10.90
N GLU A 26 3.81 -10.44 -10.19
CA GLU A 26 4.70 -9.31 -9.96
C GLU A 26 5.52 -9.49 -8.68
N PHE A 27 4.94 -10.13 -7.66
CA PHE A 27 5.63 -10.47 -6.41
C PHE A 27 6.91 -11.28 -6.66
N ASP A 28 6.88 -12.21 -7.62
CA ASP A 28 8.05 -13.02 -8.00
C ASP A 28 9.23 -12.17 -8.52
N LYS A 29 8.97 -10.94 -8.98
CA LYS A 29 9.98 -10.02 -9.53
C LYS A 29 10.39 -8.94 -8.54
N HIS A 30 9.44 -8.46 -7.75
CA HIS A 30 9.63 -7.35 -6.81
C HIS A 30 8.55 -7.34 -5.71
N PRO A 31 8.78 -6.67 -4.57
CA PRO A 31 7.77 -6.50 -3.53
C PRO A 31 6.51 -5.84 -4.05
N VAL A 32 5.40 -6.17 -3.43
CA VAL A 32 4.10 -5.58 -3.76
C VAL A 32 3.48 -4.94 -2.53
N GLY A 33 2.80 -3.81 -2.75
CA GLY A 33 2.15 -3.03 -1.70
C GLY A 33 0.69 -2.76 -2.02
N ALA A 34 -0.15 -2.72 -0.99
CA ALA A 34 -1.58 -2.50 -1.11
C ALA A 34 -2.06 -1.46 -0.10
N LEU A 35 -2.77 -0.44 -0.58
CA LEU A 35 -3.44 0.55 0.26
C LEU A 35 -4.77 -0.01 0.79
N LEU A 36 -4.95 0.11 2.11
CA LEU A 36 -6.17 -0.19 2.84
C LEU A 36 -6.85 1.16 3.14
N PRO A 37 -7.93 1.51 2.43
CA PRO A 37 -8.55 2.83 2.57
C PRO A 37 -8.96 3.11 4.02
N ARG A 38 -8.59 4.31 4.53
CA ARG A 38 -8.83 4.77 5.92
C ARG A 38 -8.20 3.88 7.00
N HIS A 39 -7.13 3.16 6.66
CA HIS A 39 -6.41 2.33 7.62
C HIS A 39 -4.89 2.49 7.48
N GLY A 40 -4.32 2.09 6.34
CA GLY A 40 -2.88 2.08 6.16
C GLY A 40 -2.47 1.35 4.89
N VAL A 41 -1.30 0.71 4.94
CA VAL A 41 -0.71 -0.05 3.84
C VAL A 41 -0.25 -1.41 4.33
N VAL A 42 -0.30 -2.40 3.46
CA VAL A 42 0.32 -3.71 3.67
C VAL A 42 1.35 -3.91 2.56
N VAL A 43 2.51 -4.47 2.91
CA VAL A 43 3.58 -4.83 1.97
C VAL A 43 3.85 -6.32 2.11
N ALA A 44 3.99 -7.00 0.97
CA ALA A 44 4.52 -8.35 0.89
C ALA A 44 5.85 -8.31 0.14
N ALA A 45 6.89 -8.89 0.74
CA ALA A 45 8.25 -8.98 0.21
C ALA A 45 8.88 -10.33 0.59
N HIS A 46 10.05 -10.64 0.05
CA HIS A 46 10.75 -11.90 0.33
C HIS A 46 11.40 -11.93 1.71
N ASP A 47 11.77 -10.74 2.22
CA ASP A 47 12.32 -10.57 3.55
C ASP A 47 11.91 -9.23 4.17
N LEU A 48 12.29 -9.02 5.43
CA LEU A 48 11.93 -7.83 6.19
C LEU A 48 12.61 -6.57 5.68
N LEU A 49 13.86 -6.64 5.18
CA LEU A 49 14.58 -5.46 4.71
C LEU A 49 13.91 -4.93 3.44
N GLU A 50 13.58 -5.83 2.53
CA GLU A 50 12.89 -5.53 1.29
C GLU A 50 11.47 -4.97 1.54
N ALA A 51 10.78 -5.51 2.55
CA ALA A 51 9.48 -5.00 2.99
C ALA A 51 9.58 -3.56 3.53
N PHE A 52 10.58 -3.29 4.37
CA PHE A 52 10.80 -1.95 4.94
C PHE A 52 11.23 -0.93 3.90
N ASP A 53 12.16 -1.26 3.01
CA ASP A 53 12.56 -0.37 1.90
C ASP A 53 11.35 -0.01 1.03
N THR A 54 10.53 -1.00 0.67
CA THR A 54 9.31 -0.78 -0.12
C THR A 54 8.32 0.10 0.63
N LEU A 55 8.13 -0.12 1.93
CA LEU A 55 7.24 0.69 2.76
C LEU A 55 7.69 2.16 2.80
N GLU A 56 8.98 2.42 3.02
CA GLU A 56 9.55 3.77 3.04
C GLU A 56 9.38 4.48 1.69
N ARG A 57 9.61 3.76 0.58
CA ARG A 57 9.37 4.28 -0.76
C ARG A 57 7.91 4.68 -0.98
N LEU A 58 6.97 3.84 -0.54
CA LEU A 58 5.53 4.14 -0.63
C LEU A 58 5.18 5.38 0.21
N GLU A 59 5.68 5.46 1.43
CA GLU A 59 5.45 6.60 2.31
C GLU A 59 6.01 7.91 1.71
N ASN A 60 7.26 7.89 1.26
CA ASN A 60 7.92 9.06 0.71
C ASN A 60 7.20 9.57 -0.55
N ASN A 61 6.82 8.66 -1.45
CA ASN A 61 6.04 9.00 -2.63
C ASN A 61 4.68 9.61 -2.26
N ALA A 62 3.98 9.04 -1.26
CA ALA A 62 2.71 9.58 -0.80
C ALA A 62 2.87 11.01 -0.24
N ARG A 63 3.91 11.26 0.57
CA ARG A 63 4.24 12.60 1.08
C ARG A 63 4.49 13.59 -0.06
N CYS A 64 5.28 13.20 -1.07
CA CYS A 64 5.54 14.04 -2.24
C CYS A 64 4.26 14.37 -3.01
N ILE A 65 3.41 13.38 -3.30
CA ILE A 65 2.14 13.57 -4.03
C ILE A 65 1.19 14.50 -3.27
N ILE A 66 1.04 14.29 -1.96
CA ILE A 66 0.19 15.14 -1.10
C ILE A 66 0.74 16.56 -1.03
N GLY A 67 2.05 16.71 -0.83
CA GLY A 67 2.72 18.00 -0.79
C GLY A 67 2.57 18.77 -2.10
N GLN A 68 2.74 18.08 -3.24
CA GLN A 68 2.51 18.67 -4.56
C GLN A 68 1.07 19.16 -4.71
N ALA A 69 0.07 18.37 -4.32
CA ALA A 69 -1.33 18.75 -4.40
C ALA A 69 -1.63 19.99 -3.54
N ALA A 70 -1.06 20.06 -2.34
CA ALA A 70 -1.21 21.23 -1.46
C ALA A 70 -0.60 22.51 -2.06
N LEU A 71 0.58 22.40 -2.69
CA LEU A 71 1.25 23.53 -3.35
C LEU A 71 0.56 23.96 -4.65
N ALA A 72 0.00 23.01 -5.40
CA ALA A 72 -0.77 23.31 -6.60
C ALA A 72 -2.08 24.02 -6.26
N GLY A 73 -2.74 23.64 -5.17
CA GLY A 73 -3.93 24.30 -4.64
C GLY A 73 -3.67 25.67 -4.01
N SER A 74 -2.43 25.98 -3.60
CA SER A 74 -2.09 27.29 -3.03
C SER A 74 -1.81 28.37 -4.09
N ARG A 75 -1.96 28.05 -5.38
CA ARG A 75 -1.78 28.96 -6.52
C ARG A 75 -3.10 29.51 -7.09
N SER A 76 -4.22 29.38 -6.37
CA SER A 76 -5.50 30.04 -6.71
C SER A 76 -5.64 31.39 -6.02
#